data_AF-A0A7C6DVA0-F1
#
_entry.id   AF-A0A7C6DVA0-F1
#
_cell.length_a   1.000
_cell.length_b   1.000
_cell.length_c   1.000
_cell.angle_alpha   90.00
_cell.angle_beta   90.00
_cell.angle_gamma   90.00
#
_symmetry.space_group_name_H-M   'P 1'
#
loop_
_entity.id
_entity.type
_entity.pdbx_description
1 polymer ?
#
loop_
_entity_poly.entity_id
_entity_poly.type
_entity_poly.pdbx_seq_one_letter_code
_entity_poly.pdbx_strand_id
1 'polypeptide(L)'
;QKTKEAMQSGLDESLCALQLDGSISAKTNTQREIEWLIIPVKLSAGRGEIDLANGTLVVSVYLPNATLLNIHNGVELDAPAECDLLIKSMSEKYSMNETDMAIFAVYNGDGDTCLEPTEKAFLVIHLNRTVTGLPGVRHTIASYEIFKVEVKGAKGAALSVVRTAPGGMPEKAYIDLG
;
A
#
# COMPACT_ATOMS: atom_id res chain seq x y z
N GLN A 1 -12.58 33.09 -16.18
CA GLN A 1 -11.40 32.20 -16.22
C GLN A 1 -11.33 31.32 -14.97
N LYS A 2 -11.21 31.90 -13.76
CA LYS A 2 -11.18 31.14 -12.49
C LYS A 2 -12.31 30.12 -12.27
N THR A 3 -13.54 30.43 -12.69
CA THR A 3 -14.68 29.49 -12.56
C THR A 3 -14.55 28.25 -13.46
N LYS A 4 -13.93 28.41 -14.65
CA LYS A 4 -13.69 27.29 -15.58
C LYS A 4 -12.57 26.38 -15.06
N GLU A 5 -11.52 26.99 -14.51
CA GLU A 5 -10.41 26.27 -13.86
C GLU A 5 -10.88 25.53 -12.60
N ALA A 6 -11.71 26.16 -11.75
CA ALA A 6 -12.24 25.52 -10.55
C ALA A 6 -13.20 24.35 -10.86
N MET A 7 -14.01 24.46 -11.93
CA MET A 7 -14.86 23.36 -12.40
C MET A 7 -14.01 22.21 -12.96
N GLN A 8 -12.96 22.52 -13.72
CA GLN A 8 -12.07 21.51 -14.27
C GLN A 8 -11.29 20.79 -13.16
N SER A 9 -10.75 21.53 -12.18
CA SER A 9 -10.02 20.93 -11.07
C SER A 9 -10.90 20.05 -10.18
N GLY A 10 -12.16 20.46 -9.94
CA GLY A 10 -13.10 19.64 -9.17
C GLY A 10 -13.53 18.36 -9.91
N LEU A 11 -13.62 18.42 -11.24
CA LEU A 11 -13.86 17.23 -12.06
C LEU A 11 -12.64 16.31 -12.05
N ASP A 12 -11.43 16.85 -12.25
CA ASP A 12 -10.19 16.07 -12.27
C ASP A 12 -9.93 15.41 -10.90
N GLU A 13 -10.21 16.11 -9.79
CA GLU A 13 -10.10 15.56 -8.43
C GLU A 13 -11.09 14.41 -8.18
N SER A 14 -12.25 14.43 -8.84
CA SER A 14 -13.21 13.31 -8.78
C SER A 14 -12.85 12.15 -9.71
N LEU A 15 -12.03 12.38 -10.74
CA LEU A 15 -11.66 11.40 -11.76
C LEU A 15 -10.31 10.72 -11.48
N CYS A 16 -9.46 11.33 -10.67
CA CYS A 16 -8.15 10.83 -10.26
C CYS A 16 -8.19 10.27 -8.83
N ALA A 17 -8.94 9.20 -8.55
CA ALA A 17 -8.93 8.57 -7.23
C ALA A 17 -8.32 7.16 -7.28
N LEU A 18 -7.52 6.80 -6.27
CA LEU A 18 -7.11 5.42 -6.06
C LEU A 18 -8.26 4.60 -5.48
N GLN A 19 -8.50 3.42 -6.06
CA GLN A 19 -9.56 2.50 -5.66
C GLN A 19 -8.98 1.12 -5.39
N LEU A 20 -9.58 0.41 -4.42
CA LEU A 20 -9.29 -0.99 -4.18
C LEU A 20 -9.74 -1.84 -5.38
N ASP A 21 -8.86 -2.72 -5.88
CA ASP A 21 -9.12 -3.56 -7.06
C ASP A 21 -9.05 -5.06 -6.75
N GLY A 22 -9.94 -5.53 -5.89
CA GLY A 22 -10.02 -6.94 -5.50
C GLY A 22 -9.80 -7.12 -4.01
N SER A 23 -9.37 -8.33 -3.62
CA SER A 23 -9.18 -8.69 -2.23
C SER A 23 -7.76 -8.41 -1.73
N ILE A 24 -7.67 -8.09 -0.45
CA ILE A 24 -6.39 -7.78 0.19
C ILE A 24 -5.77 -9.08 0.66
N SER A 25 -4.56 -9.35 0.18
CA SER A 25 -3.77 -10.49 0.65
C SER A 25 -2.79 -10.03 1.72
N ALA A 26 -2.53 -10.89 2.68
CA ALA A 26 -1.55 -10.63 3.72
C ALA A 26 -0.69 -11.86 3.98
N LYS A 27 0.57 -11.66 4.38
CA LYS A 27 1.49 -12.74 4.74
C LYS A 27 1.86 -12.65 6.21
N THR A 28 1.77 -13.79 6.89
CA THR A 28 2.13 -13.88 8.31
C THR A 28 3.59 -14.23 8.53
N ASN A 29 4.12 -13.81 9.68
CA ASN A 29 5.44 -14.20 10.15
C ASN A 29 5.42 -15.53 10.93
N THR A 30 6.54 -15.85 11.59
CA THR A 30 6.67 -17.06 12.42
C THR A 30 5.86 -16.97 13.72
N GLN A 31 5.43 -15.78 14.13
CA GLN A 31 4.62 -15.54 15.33
C GLN A 31 3.12 -15.43 15.04
N ARG A 32 2.69 -15.78 13.82
CA ARG A 32 1.27 -15.74 13.40
C ARG A 32 0.68 -14.34 13.42
N GLU A 33 1.52 -13.35 13.14
CA GLU A 33 1.11 -11.96 12.98
C GLU A 33 1.32 -11.56 11.52
N ILE A 34 0.50 -10.66 11.02
CA ILE A 34 0.65 -10.13 9.67
C ILE A 34 1.86 -9.20 9.63
N GLU A 35 2.77 -9.49 8.71
CA GLU A 35 4.00 -8.74 8.46
C GLU A 35 3.95 -8.06 7.10
N TRP A 36 3.32 -8.69 6.10
CA TRP A 36 3.16 -8.10 4.77
C TRP A 36 1.69 -7.92 4.44
N LEU A 37 1.36 -6.77 3.86
CA LEU A 37 0.05 -6.48 3.25
C LEU A 37 0.24 -6.23 1.76
N ILE A 38 -0.64 -6.79 0.95
CA ILE A 38 -0.67 -6.65 -0.50
C ILE A 38 -2.08 -6.18 -0.86
N ILE A 39 -2.17 -4.90 -1.21
CA ILE A 39 -3.44 -4.22 -1.49
C ILE A 39 -3.49 -3.93 -2.99
N PRO A 40 -4.32 -4.63 -3.77
CA PRO A 40 -4.48 -4.32 -5.18
C PRO A 40 -5.18 -2.97 -5.33
N VAL A 41 -4.63 -2.11 -6.18
CA VAL A 41 -5.18 -0.79 -6.46
C VAL A 41 -5.28 -0.53 -7.95
N LYS A 42 -6.26 0.28 -8.31
CA LYS A 42 -6.41 0.84 -9.65
C LYS A 42 -6.80 2.31 -9.56
N LEU A 43 -6.68 3.01 -10.67
CA LEU A 43 -7.36 4.28 -10.84
C LEU A 43 -8.86 4.09 -10.98
N SER A 44 -9.61 5.06 -10.45
CA SER A 44 -11.02 5.25 -10.78
C SER A 44 -11.23 5.37 -12.29
N ALA A 45 -12.43 5.01 -12.76
CA ALA A 45 -12.82 5.09 -14.16
C ALA A 45 -12.90 6.57 -14.65
N GLY A 46 -11.74 7.17 -14.89
CA GLY A 46 -11.53 8.53 -15.38
C GLY A 46 -10.29 8.57 -16.27
N ARG A 47 -10.11 9.66 -17.04
CA ARG A 47 -8.93 9.85 -17.91
C ARG A 47 -7.72 10.45 -17.17
N GLY A 48 -7.66 10.26 -15.86
CA GLY A 48 -6.62 10.81 -15.01
C GLY A 48 -5.42 9.86 -14.89
N GLU A 49 -4.28 10.43 -14.55
CA GLU A 49 -3.07 9.72 -14.10
C GLU A 49 -2.78 10.11 -12.64
N ILE A 50 -2.12 9.23 -11.89
CA ILE A 50 -1.63 9.54 -10.54
C ILE A 50 -0.15 9.15 -10.45
N ASP A 51 0.70 10.14 -10.16
CA ASP A 51 2.12 9.89 -9.92
C ASP A 51 2.33 9.17 -8.57
N LEU A 52 2.88 7.95 -8.63
CA LEU A 52 3.18 7.10 -7.49
C LEU A 52 4.62 7.26 -6.97
N ALA A 53 5.41 8.18 -7.53
CA ALA A 53 6.80 8.40 -7.14
C ALA A 53 6.97 8.70 -5.63
N ASN A 54 8.20 8.55 -5.14
CA ASN A 54 8.49 8.88 -3.75
C ASN A 54 8.28 10.39 -3.51
N GLY A 55 7.51 10.74 -2.47
CA GLY A 55 7.22 12.11 -2.08
C GLY A 55 5.98 12.74 -2.72
N THR A 56 5.32 12.09 -3.67
CA THR A 56 4.08 12.60 -4.30
C THR A 56 2.82 12.24 -3.52
N LEU A 57 2.91 11.16 -2.75
CA LEU A 57 1.84 10.61 -1.95
C LEU A 57 2.34 10.19 -0.57
N VAL A 58 1.39 10.05 0.35
CA VAL A 58 1.62 9.63 1.73
C VAL A 58 0.86 8.34 1.96
N VAL A 59 1.56 7.31 2.44
CA VAL A 59 0.96 6.06 2.92
C VAL A 59 1.06 6.01 4.44
N SER A 60 -0.09 6.07 5.10
CA SER A 60 -0.22 5.98 6.56
C SER A 60 -0.82 4.64 6.97
N VAL A 61 -0.32 4.06 8.06
CA VAL A 61 -0.87 2.84 8.67
C VAL A 61 -1.20 3.11 10.12
N TYR A 62 -2.46 2.91 10.48
CA TYR A 62 -2.97 3.02 11.84
C TYR A 62 -3.14 1.62 12.41
N LEU A 63 -2.39 1.35 13.48
CA LEU A 63 -2.38 0.10 14.22
C LEU A 63 -2.93 0.36 15.63
N PRO A 64 -3.37 -0.67 16.37
CA PRO A 64 -3.87 -0.49 17.73
C PRO A 64 -2.83 0.11 18.70
N ASN A 65 -1.55 -0.15 18.43
CA ASN A 65 -0.43 0.20 19.31
C ASN A 65 0.54 1.22 18.71
N ALA A 66 0.38 1.61 17.45
CA ALA A 66 1.26 2.54 16.75
C ALA A 66 0.54 3.25 15.60
N THR A 67 1.08 4.37 15.15
CA THR A 67 0.62 5.05 13.93
C THR A 67 1.81 5.44 13.09
N LEU A 68 1.89 4.86 11.91
CA LEU A 68 2.91 5.11 10.90
C LEU A 68 2.38 6.19 9.97
N LEU A 69 3.02 7.36 9.94
CA LEU A 69 2.48 8.54 9.26
C LEU A 69 2.79 8.54 7.75
N ASN A 70 4.03 8.27 7.38
CA ASN A 70 4.44 8.15 5.98
C ASN A 70 5.52 7.08 5.86
N ILE A 71 5.16 5.93 5.29
CA ILE A 71 6.09 4.83 5.01
C ILE A 71 6.27 4.60 3.50
N HIS A 72 5.74 5.49 2.66
CA HIS A 72 5.90 5.38 1.20
C HIS A 72 7.37 5.56 0.79
N ASN A 73 7.87 4.65 -0.04
CA ASN A 73 9.24 4.66 -0.51
C ASN A 73 9.36 4.49 -2.04
N GLY A 74 8.27 4.77 -2.77
CA GLY A 74 8.27 4.84 -4.24
C GLY A 74 7.63 3.64 -4.93
N VAL A 75 8.18 3.28 -6.09
CA VAL A 75 7.57 2.35 -7.06
C VAL A 75 8.57 1.31 -7.53
N GLU A 76 8.11 0.07 -7.70
CA GLU A 76 8.78 -1.01 -8.40
C GLU A 76 8.10 -1.23 -9.76
N LEU A 77 8.85 -1.05 -10.84
CA LEU A 77 8.34 -1.11 -12.22
C LEU A 77 8.56 -2.48 -12.88
N ASP A 78 9.53 -3.25 -12.40
CA ASP A 78 9.84 -4.60 -12.89
C ASP A 78 9.43 -5.67 -11.85
N ALA A 79 8.20 -5.54 -11.35
CA ALA A 79 7.69 -6.39 -10.28
C ALA A 79 7.50 -7.85 -10.75
N PRO A 80 8.13 -8.84 -10.08
CA PRO A 80 7.85 -10.26 -10.33
C PRO A 80 6.38 -10.58 -10.03
N ALA A 81 5.74 -11.38 -10.89
CA ALA A 81 4.32 -11.73 -10.76
C ALA A 81 3.98 -12.60 -9.53
N GLU A 82 4.97 -13.30 -8.96
CA GLU A 82 4.80 -14.15 -7.79
C GLU A 82 5.17 -13.35 -6.53
N CYS A 83 4.33 -13.43 -5.50
CA CYS A 83 4.39 -12.54 -4.34
C CYS A 83 5.62 -12.82 -3.45
N ASP A 84 6.05 -14.06 -3.28
CA ASP A 84 7.27 -14.37 -2.54
C ASP A 84 8.52 -13.83 -3.26
N LEU A 85 8.57 -13.94 -4.59
CA LEU A 85 9.62 -13.34 -5.41
C LEU A 85 9.61 -11.82 -5.36
N LEU A 86 8.42 -11.19 -5.38
CA LEU A 86 8.25 -9.74 -5.23
C LEU A 86 8.74 -9.25 -3.88
N ILE A 87 8.31 -9.91 -2.79
CA ILE A 87 8.76 -9.60 -1.43
C ILE A 87 10.28 -9.75 -1.34
N LYS A 88 10.84 -10.82 -1.91
CA LYS A 88 12.29 -11.05 -1.93
C LYS A 88 13.02 -9.95 -2.69
N SER A 89 12.60 -9.61 -3.90
CA SER A 89 13.26 -8.59 -4.73
C SER A 89 13.21 -7.21 -4.06
N MET A 90 12.07 -6.83 -3.48
CA MET A 90 11.93 -5.57 -2.73
C MET A 90 12.77 -5.56 -1.45
N SER A 91 12.86 -6.70 -0.75
CA SER A 91 13.70 -6.84 0.43
C SER A 91 15.18 -6.66 0.08
N GLU A 92 15.66 -7.26 -1.01
CA GLU A 92 17.05 -7.15 -1.46
C GLU A 92 17.39 -5.75 -1.98
N LYS A 93 16.46 -5.11 -2.69
CA LYS A 93 16.68 -3.81 -3.34
C LYS A 93 16.52 -2.61 -2.40
N TYR A 94 15.57 -2.68 -1.47
CA TYR A 94 15.17 -1.55 -0.61
C TYR A 94 15.34 -1.82 0.89
N SER A 95 15.84 -3.00 1.29
CA SER A 95 15.87 -3.43 2.69
C SER A 95 14.48 -3.44 3.33
N MET A 96 13.45 -3.74 2.53
CA MET A 96 12.05 -3.62 2.93
C MET A 96 11.71 -4.51 4.13
N ASN A 97 12.39 -5.64 4.31
CA ASN A 97 12.23 -6.57 5.43
C ASN A 97 12.82 -6.08 6.77
N GLU A 98 13.47 -4.92 6.82
CA GLU A 98 14.15 -4.40 8.01
C GLU A 98 13.46 -3.16 8.61
N THR A 99 12.49 -2.60 7.92
CA THR A 99 11.83 -1.33 8.27
C THR A 99 10.37 -1.34 7.85
N ASP A 100 9.54 -0.54 8.51
CA ASP A 100 8.20 -0.27 7.98
C ASP A 100 8.33 0.48 6.66
N MET A 101 7.70 -0.02 5.61
CA MET A 101 7.85 0.51 4.27
C MET A 101 6.67 0.13 3.40
N ALA A 102 6.31 1.02 2.47
CA ALA A 102 5.29 0.82 1.47
C ALA A 102 5.83 1.16 0.08
N ILE A 103 5.63 0.26 -0.88
CA ILE A 103 6.06 0.44 -2.27
C ILE A 103 4.90 0.02 -3.18
N PHE A 104 4.67 0.77 -4.25
CA PHE A 104 3.75 0.34 -5.31
C PHE A 104 4.49 -0.56 -6.31
N ALA A 105 4.02 -1.78 -6.50
CA ALA A 105 4.43 -2.63 -7.62
C ALA A 105 3.48 -2.39 -8.79
N VAL A 106 3.97 -1.81 -9.90
CA VAL A 106 3.17 -1.55 -11.10
C VAL A 106 3.30 -2.72 -12.07
N TYR A 107 2.17 -3.08 -12.68
CA TYR A 107 2.05 -4.13 -13.69
C TYR A 107 1.39 -3.57 -14.94
N ASN A 108 1.83 -4.08 -16.09
CA ASN A 108 1.49 -3.57 -17.42
C ASN A 108 1.84 -2.08 -17.61
N GLY A 109 2.83 -1.61 -16.85
CA GLY A 109 3.31 -0.24 -16.93
C GLY A 109 4.10 0.03 -18.21
N ASP A 110 4.24 1.30 -18.56
CA ASP A 110 5.06 1.74 -19.70
C ASP A 110 6.52 2.10 -19.32
N GLY A 111 6.86 1.99 -18.03
CA GLY A 111 8.19 2.25 -17.49
C GLY A 111 8.29 3.58 -16.73
N ASP A 112 7.18 4.27 -16.48
CA ASP A 112 7.12 5.45 -15.63
C ASP A 112 6.48 5.17 -14.25
N THR A 113 6.42 6.20 -13.38
CA THR A 113 5.82 6.10 -12.04
C THR A 113 4.36 6.50 -11.99
N CYS A 114 3.77 6.88 -13.12
CA CYS A 114 2.41 7.34 -13.21
C CYS A 114 1.50 6.14 -13.41
N LEU A 115 0.54 5.95 -12.49
CA LEU A 115 -0.49 4.97 -12.71
C LEU A 115 -1.47 5.50 -13.75
N GLU A 116 -1.68 4.75 -14.83
CA GLU A 116 -2.65 5.03 -15.88
C GLU A 116 -3.89 4.08 -15.83
N PRO A 117 -5.03 4.44 -16.46
CA PRO A 117 -6.25 3.61 -16.40
C PRO A 117 -6.09 2.17 -16.90
N THR A 118 -5.16 1.93 -17.83
CA THR A 118 -4.85 0.60 -18.37
C THR A 118 -3.93 -0.22 -17.48
N GLU A 119 -3.28 0.41 -16.53
CA GLU A 119 -2.30 -0.19 -15.64
C GLU A 119 -2.94 -0.67 -14.34
N LYS A 120 -2.21 -1.52 -13.62
CA LYS A 120 -2.61 -2.06 -12.32
C LYS A 120 -1.43 -1.97 -11.38
N ALA A 121 -1.69 -1.67 -10.11
CA ALA A 121 -0.64 -1.67 -9.12
C ALA A 121 -1.05 -2.44 -7.86
N PHE A 122 -0.07 -2.93 -7.14
CA PHE A 122 -0.25 -3.46 -5.80
C PHE A 122 0.53 -2.58 -4.84
N LEU A 123 -0.14 -2.05 -3.83
CA LEU A 123 0.51 -1.43 -2.69
C LEU A 123 1.00 -2.56 -1.77
N VAL A 124 2.32 -2.78 -1.76
CA VAL A 124 2.99 -3.73 -0.89
C VAL A 124 3.46 -2.97 0.34
N ILE A 125 3.10 -3.46 1.52
CA ILE A 125 3.49 -2.86 2.81
C ILE A 125 4.16 -3.92 3.66
N HIS A 126 5.31 -3.59 4.22
CA HIS A 126 5.96 -4.33 5.29
C HIS A 126 5.78 -3.61 6.62
N LEU A 127 5.46 -4.38 7.66
CA LEU A 127 5.32 -3.93 9.03
C LEU A 127 6.35 -4.64 9.90
N ASN A 128 7.24 -3.88 10.51
CA ASN A 128 8.35 -4.45 11.25
C ASN A 128 7.89 -5.00 12.61
N ARG A 129 8.29 -6.24 12.92
CA ARG A 129 8.05 -6.82 14.25
C ARG A 129 8.90 -6.17 15.33
N THR A 130 10.11 -5.73 15.00
CA THR A 130 11.08 -5.19 15.97
C THR A 130 11.50 -3.79 15.55
N VAL A 131 11.08 -2.78 16.30
CA VAL A 131 11.36 -1.38 15.97
C VAL A 131 12.69 -0.94 16.58
N THR A 132 13.63 -0.51 15.73
CA THR A 132 14.90 0.06 16.17
C THR A 132 14.67 1.28 17.04
N GLY A 133 15.22 1.28 18.26
CA GLY A 133 15.09 2.38 19.22
C GLY A 133 13.84 2.32 20.11
N LEU A 134 12.91 1.39 19.89
CA LEU A 134 11.71 1.20 20.70
C LEU A 134 11.53 -0.28 21.09
N PRO A 135 12.30 -0.78 22.07
CA PRO A 135 12.22 -2.18 22.48
C PRO A 135 10.83 -2.52 23.03
N GLY A 136 10.28 -3.66 22.59
CA GLY A 136 8.95 -4.14 22.99
C GLY A 136 7.79 -3.57 22.18
N VAL A 137 8.05 -2.63 21.26
CA VAL A 137 7.07 -2.17 20.27
C VAL A 137 7.15 -3.04 19.03
N ARG A 138 5.98 -3.47 18.53
CA ARG A 138 5.79 -4.17 17.26
C ARG A 138 4.88 -3.35 16.36
N HIS A 139 5.05 -3.45 15.05
CA HIS A 139 4.07 -2.92 14.09
C HIS A 139 3.31 -4.01 13.35
N THR A 140 3.73 -5.27 13.48
CA THR A 140 2.99 -6.44 12.97
C THR A 140 1.62 -6.55 13.62
N ILE A 141 0.64 -7.03 12.83
CA ILE A 141 -0.76 -7.08 13.24
C ILE A 141 -1.09 -8.47 13.79
N ALA A 142 -1.49 -8.54 15.06
CA ALA A 142 -1.88 -9.78 15.72
C ALA A 142 -3.32 -10.19 15.38
N SER A 143 -3.70 -11.42 15.75
CA SER A 143 -5.08 -11.91 15.60
C SER A 143 -6.09 -10.97 16.24
N TYR A 144 -7.21 -10.74 15.56
CA TYR A 144 -8.31 -9.87 15.99
C TYR A 144 -7.99 -8.37 16.08
N GLU A 145 -6.78 -7.94 15.72
CA GLU A 145 -6.46 -6.52 15.66
C GLU A 145 -7.07 -5.86 14.42
N ILE A 146 -7.57 -4.63 14.62
CA ILE A 146 -8.07 -3.79 13.53
C ILE A 146 -6.93 -2.89 13.08
N PHE A 147 -6.76 -2.77 11.77
CA PHE A 147 -5.83 -1.83 11.18
C PHE A 147 -6.52 -0.99 10.09
N LYS A 148 -5.97 0.20 9.88
CA LYS A 148 -6.36 1.08 8.77
C LYS A 148 -5.13 1.45 7.94
N VAL A 149 -5.22 1.30 6.63
CA VAL A 149 -4.25 1.85 5.67
C VAL A 149 -4.90 3.03 4.97
N GLU A 150 -4.19 4.13 4.84
CA GLU A 150 -4.66 5.33 4.17
C GLU A 150 -3.61 5.83 3.17
N VAL A 151 -4.02 6.02 1.91
CA VAL A 151 -3.18 6.58 0.85
C VAL A 151 -3.74 7.94 0.46
N LYS A 152 -2.90 8.98 0.58
CA LYS A 152 -3.25 10.36 0.26
C LYS A 152 -2.31 10.87 -0.82
N GLY A 153 -2.83 11.09 -2.02
CA GLY A 153 -2.11 11.76 -3.10
C GLY A 153 -2.28 13.28 -3.06
N ALA A 154 -1.50 13.99 -3.88
CA ALA A 154 -1.64 15.44 -4.07
C ALA A 154 -2.93 15.86 -4.78
N LYS A 155 -3.52 14.95 -5.56
CA LYS A 155 -4.81 15.10 -6.24
C LYS A 155 -5.62 13.83 -6.03
N GLY A 156 -6.93 13.97 -5.96
CA GLY A 156 -7.83 12.83 -5.82
C GLY A 156 -8.37 12.59 -4.41
N ALA A 157 -9.35 11.70 -4.34
CA ALA A 157 -9.82 11.18 -3.07
C ALA A 157 -8.80 10.23 -2.44
N ALA A 158 -8.65 10.32 -1.12
CA ALA A 158 -7.81 9.39 -0.36
C ALA A 158 -8.40 7.98 -0.39
N LEU A 159 -7.54 6.97 -0.60
CA LEU A 159 -7.91 5.57 -0.43
C LEU A 159 -7.84 5.25 1.06
N SER A 160 -8.92 4.72 1.63
CA SER A 160 -8.96 4.24 3.01
C SER A 160 -9.40 2.79 3.04
N VAL A 161 -8.54 1.94 3.59
CA VAL A 161 -8.78 0.51 3.78
C VAL A 161 -8.81 0.23 5.28
N VAL A 162 -9.88 -0.37 5.77
CA VAL A 162 -9.99 -0.83 7.16
C VAL A 162 -10.31 -2.31 7.15
N ARG A 163 -9.54 -3.11 7.89
CA ARG A 163 -9.71 -4.56 8.01
C ARG A 163 -9.43 -5.02 9.44
N THR A 164 -9.96 -6.20 9.76
CA THR A 164 -9.70 -6.90 11.01
C THR A 164 -8.92 -8.17 10.69
N ALA A 165 -7.79 -8.39 11.37
CA ALA A 165 -7.03 -9.62 11.21
C ALA A 165 -7.85 -10.82 11.73
N PRO A 166 -7.94 -11.92 10.97
CA PRO A 166 -8.66 -13.11 11.41
C PRO A 166 -8.01 -13.76 12.62
N GLY A 167 -8.79 -14.55 13.35
CA GLY A 167 -8.30 -15.35 14.47
C GLY A 167 -7.56 -16.60 14.02
N GLY A 168 -6.50 -16.98 14.73
CA GLY A 168 -5.85 -18.28 14.53
C GLY A 168 -5.05 -18.40 13.24
N MET A 169 -4.44 -17.30 12.80
CA MET A 169 -3.69 -17.25 11.54
C MET A 169 -2.53 -18.29 11.54
N PRO A 170 -2.28 -18.98 10.42
CA PRO A 170 -1.15 -19.88 10.29
C PRO A 170 0.19 -19.12 10.25
N GLU A 171 1.30 -19.80 10.49
CA GLU A 171 2.66 -19.24 10.38
C GLU A 171 3.12 -19.23 8.92
N LYS A 172 3.80 -18.17 8.48
CA LYS A 172 4.41 -18.05 7.14
C LYS A 172 3.44 -18.34 5.99
N ALA A 173 2.19 -17.91 6.14
CA ALA A 173 1.13 -18.25 5.23
C ALA A 173 0.46 -16.99 4.69
N TYR A 174 -0.09 -17.13 3.49
CA TYR A 174 -0.97 -16.12 2.91
C TYR A 174 -2.38 -16.27 3.48
N ILE A 175 -2.97 -15.15 3.85
CA ILE A 175 -4.35 -15.04 4.28
C ILE A 175 -5.06 -13.99 3.40
N ASP A 176 -6.33 -14.24 3.11
CA ASP A 176 -7.21 -13.28 2.46
C ASP A 176 -7.94 -12.46 3.54
N LEU A 177 -7.93 -11.14 3.38
CA LEU A 177 -8.59 -10.19 4.28
C LEU A 177 -9.86 -9.59 3.68
N GLY A 178 -10.27 -10.04 2.49
CA GLY A 178 -11.49 -9.60 1.81
C GLY A 178 -11.30 -8.35 0.99
#